data_AF-A0A5B8J7S2-F1
#
_entry.id   AF-A0A5B8J7S2-F1
#
_cell.length_a   1.000
_cell.length_b   1.000
_cell.length_c   1.000
_cell.angle_alpha   90.00
_cell.angle_beta   90.00
_cell.angle_gamma   90.00
#
_symmetry.space_group_name_H-M   'P 1'
#
loop_
_entity.id
_entity.type
_entity.pdbx_description
1 polymer ?
#
loop_
_entity_poly.entity_id
_entity_poly.type
_entity_poly.pdbx_seq_one_letter_code
_entity_poly.pdbx_strand_id
1 'polypeptide(L)'
;MIMASADTYLRNTRLMSDDRIFSGSPLMDDGTTVEMPLNAVPPTVNTQALALKVRPDQSLVDYMLWGWISDLQSVLSAMLTEGVVRHGLSLPYLAGMISTSPARIMGIYPRMGTARPGSDADLVIVDPDCAFCLRVSDLQYRNAHSAYVGKECAGKVARTFRRGQT
;
A
#
# COMPACT_ATOMS: atom_id res chain seq x y z
N MET A 1 -4.51 -19.51 -6.64
CA MET A 1 -3.54 -20.41 -7.23
C MET A 1 -3.59 -20.48 -8.76
N ILE A 2 -2.78 -19.65 -9.42
CA ILE A 2 -2.36 -19.89 -10.81
C ILE A 2 -1.18 -20.84 -10.79
N MET A 3 -1.35 -22.09 -11.25
CA MET A 3 -0.25 -23.04 -11.37
C MET A 3 0.04 -23.32 -12.85
N ALA A 4 1.31 -23.33 -13.23
CA ALA A 4 1.81 -23.79 -14.53
C ALA A 4 3.01 -24.72 -14.27
N SER A 5 3.12 -25.83 -15.02
CA SER A 5 4.01 -26.94 -14.66
C SER A 5 5.48 -26.78 -15.12
N ALA A 6 6.36 -27.48 -14.40
CA ALA A 6 7.81 -27.39 -14.41
C ALA A 6 8.54 -27.74 -15.73
N ASP A 7 7.89 -28.41 -16.68
CA ASP A 7 8.57 -28.91 -17.90
C ASP A 7 9.00 -27.81 -18.89
N THR A 8 8.52 -26.59 -18.73
CA THR A 8 8.84 -25.49 -19.65
C THR A 8 10.19 -24.82 -19.35
N TYR A 9 10.79 -25.03 -18.17
CA TYR A 9 11.93 -24.20 -17.71
C TYR A 9 13.32 -24.83 -17.89
N LEU A 10 13.44 -26.17 -18.00
CA LEU A 10 14.75 -26.84 -18.13
C LEU A 10 15.48 -26.55 -19.46
N ARG A 11 14.90 -25.79 -20.38
CA ARG A 11 15.56 -25.40 -21.65
C ARG A 11 16.32 -24.07 -21.60
N ASN A 12 16.20 -23.26 -20.54
CA ASN A 12 16.70 -21.86 -20.58
C ASN A 12 17.62 -21.45 -19.41
N THR A 13 18.65 -22.25 -19.10
CA THR A 13 19.79 -21.82 -18.28
C THR A 13 21.02 -21.38 -19.08
N ARG A 14 20.85 -20.96 -20.34
CA ARG A 14 21.92 -20.29 -21.09
C ARG A 14 21.41 -19.06 -21.83
N LEU A 15 22.14 -17.97 -21.59
CA LEU A 15 22.22 -16.73 -22.35
C LEU A 15 21.19 -15.65 -22.03
N MET A 16 21.73 -14.58 -21.46
CA MET A 16 21.33 -13.19 -21.68
C MET A 16 21.17 -12.93 -23.19
N SER A 17 19.97 -13.17 -23.70
CA SER A 17 19.44 -12.59 -24.93
C SER A 17 17.92 -12.60 -24.77
N ASP A 18 17.30 -11.46 -25.01
CA ASP A 18 15.86 -11.16 -24.92
C ASP A 18 15.34 -10.65 -23.56
N ASP A 19 15.30 -9.31 -23.45
CA ASP A 19 14.14 -8.48 -23.04
C ASP A 19 13.11 -9.03 -22.02
N ARG A 20 13.54 -9.69 -20.93
CA ARG A 20 12.62 -10.02 -19.82
C ARG A 20 13.20 -9.71 -18.45
N ILE A 21 12.60 -8.70 -17.82
CA ILE A 21 12.80 -8.26 -16.43
C ILE A 21 12.05 -9.23 -15.51
N PHE A 22 12.65 -9.63 -14.38
CA PHE A 22 11.98 -10.36 -13.31
C PHE A 22 12.07 -9.60 -11.99
N SER A 23 10.97 -9.50 -11.25
CA SER A 23 10.97 -8.96 -9.88
C SER A 23 10.15 -9.81 -8.91
N GLY A 24 10.72 -10.14 -7.75
CA GLY A 24 10.06 -9.95 -6.46
C GLY A 24 9.31 -11.10 -5.76
N SER A 25 8.90 -12.18 -6.44
CA SER A 25 8.08 -13.24 -5.80
C SER A 25 8.89 -14.51 -5.48
N PRO A 26 8.73 -15.13 -4.30
CA PRO A 26 9.46 -16.35 -3.94
C PRO A 26 9.03 -17.53 -4.83
N LEU A 27 10.00 -18.26 -5.37
CA LEU A 27 9.77 -19.56 -5.99
C LEU A 27 9.38 -20.57 -4.91
N MET A 28 8.30 -21.32 -5.14
CA MET A 28 8.02 -22.54 -4.38
C MET A 28 8.92 -23.68 -4.91
N ASP A 29 9.25 -24.65 -4.05
CA ASP A 29 10.14 -25.78 -4.38
C ASP A 29 9.63 -26.65 -5.57
N ASP A 30 8.36 -26.50 -5.95
CA ASP A 30 7.71 -27.21 -7.05
C ASP A 30 7.70 -26.43 -8.39
N GLY A 31 8.33 -25.26 -8.44
CA GLY A 31 8.39 -24.41 -9.63
C GLY A 31 7.14 -23.55 -9.87
N THR A 32 6.22 -23.48 -8.91
CA THR A 32 5.05 -22.60 -8.96
C THR A 32 5.43 -21.15 -8.68
N THR A 33 5.02 -20.23 -9.56
CA THR A 33 5.15 -18.77 -9.36
C THR A 33 3.80 -18.15 -9.04
N VAL A 34 3.72 -17.41 -7.92
CA VAL A 34 2.55 -16.61 -7.55
C VAL A 34 2.81 -15.15 -7.92
N GLU A 35 2.01 -14.62 -8.84
CA GLU A 35 2.14 -13.24 -9.34
C GLU A 35 0.89 -12.42 -9.05
N MET A 36 1.07 -11.14 -8.74
CA MET A 36 -0.05 -10.21 -8.58
C MET A 36 -0.44 -9.68 -9.97
N PRO A 37 -1.73 -9.64 -10.33
CA PRO A 37 -2.14 -9.21 -11.68
C PRO A 37 -1.73 -7.77 -12.02
N LEU A 38 -1.52 -6.92 -11.00
CA LEU A 38 -1.04 -5.54 -11.16
C LEU A 38 0.49 -5.44 -11.39
N ASN A 39 1.27 -6.39 -10.88
CA ASN A 39 2.74 -6.42 -10.98
C ASN A 39 3.25 -7.45 -11.99
N ALA A 40 2.35 -8.20 -12.63
CA ALA A 40 2.70 -9.20 -13.62
C ALA A 40 3.63 -8.62 -14.68
N VAL A 41 4.71 -9.32 -15.02
CA VAL A 41 5.63 -8.90 -16.09
C VAL A 41 5.41 -9.80 -17.33
N PRO A 42 4.99 -9.24 -18.49
CA PRO A 42 4.65 -7.84 -18.73
C PRO A 42 3.27 -7.48 -18.14
N PRO A 43 3.03 -6.22 -17.71
CA PRO A 43 1.75 -5.82 -17.15
C PRO A 43 0.65 -5.95 -18.20
N THR A 44 -0.56 -6.37 -17.80
CA THR A 44 -1.69 -6.57 -18.72
C THR A 44 -2.33 -5.24 -19.13
N VAL A 45 -1.54 -4.34 -19.73
CA VAL A 45 -1.95 -3.01 -20.17
C VAL A 45 -2.20 -2.92 -21.69
N ASN A 46 -1.95 -4.02 -22.42
CA ASN A 46 -2.21 -4.12 -23.86
C ASN A 46 -2.60 -5.55 -24.27
N THR A 47 -3.07 -5.70 -25.51
CA THR A 47 -3.58 -6.97 -26.06
C THR A 47 -2.49 -8.02 -26.26
N GLN A 48 -1.25 -7.62 -26.55
CA GLN A 48 -0.11 -8.53 -26.67
C GLN A 48 0.23 -9.17 -25.31
N ALA A 49 0.29 -8.36 -24.26
CA ALA A 49 0.52 -8.81 -22.89
C ALA A 49 -0.63 -9.65 -22.34
N LEU A 50 -1.85 -9.45 -22.83
CA LEU A 50 -3.01 -10.32 -22.55
C LEU A 50 -2.87 -11.68 -23.27
N ALA A 51 -2.53 -11.68 -24.56
CA ALA A 51 -2.39 -12.91 -25.35
C ALA A 51 -1.34 -13.88 -24.78
N LEU A 52 -0.26 -13.37 -24.18
CA LEU A 52 0.74 -14.18 -23.48
C LEU A 52 0.19 -14.91 -22.24
N LYS A 53 -0.87 -14.38 -21.61
CA LYS A 53 -1.48 -14.90 -20.37
C LYS A 53 -2.71 -15.78 -20.61
N VAL A 54 -3.29 -15.74 -21.81
CA VAL A 54 -4.49 -16.52 -22.18
C VAL A 54 -4.14 -17.96 -22.60
N ARG A 55 -2.87 -18.38 -22.47
CA ARG A 55 -2.47 -19.76 -22.74
C ARG A 55 -3.05 -20.70 -21.66
N PRO A 56 -4.05 -21.54 -22.01
CA PRO A 56 -4.89 -22.25 -21.04
C PRO A 56 -4.13 -23.31 -20.24
N ASP A 57 -2.95 -23.71 -20.70
CA ASP A 57 -2.01 -24.64 -20.07
C ASP A 57 -1.02 -23.96 -19.11
N GLN A 58 -0.99 -22.61 -19.06
CA GLN A 58 0.04 -21.85 -18.33
C GLN A 58 -0.51 -20.83 -17.34
N SER A 59 -1.84 -20.67 -17.20
CA SER A 59 -2.40 -19.66 -16.31
C SER A 59 -3.80 -20.01 -15.77
N LEU A 60 -3.85 -20.56 -14.56
CA LEU A 60 -5.06 -20.68 -13.72
C LEU A 60 -5.35 -19.42 -12.88
N VAL A 61 -5.95 -18.34 -13.41
CA VAL A 61 -6.27 -17.15 -12.58
C VAL A 61 -7.22 -17.47 -11.43
N ASP A 62 -6.73 -17.33 -10.20
CA ASP A 62 -7.50 -17.50 -8.98
C ASP A 62 -7.45 -16.20 -8.18
N TYR A 63 -8.62 -15.55 -8.13
CA TYR A 63 -8.85 -14.27 -7.50
C TYR A 63 -8.86 -14.33 -5.96
N MET A 64 -8.65 -15.50 -5.35
CA MET A 64 -8.63 -15.65 -3.90
C MET A 64 -7.48 -14.88 -3.21
N LEU A 65 -6.41 -14.54 -3.95
CA LEU A 65 -5.24 -13.83 -3.42
C LEU A 65 -4.99 -12.51 -4.17
N TRP A 66 -5.97 -11.60 -4.17
CA TRP A 66 -5.77 -10.23 -4.63
C TRP A 66 -5.20 -9.38 -3.49
N GLY A 67 -3.88 -9.21 -3.47
CA GLY A 67 -3.19 -8.46 -2.42
C GLY A 67 -3.56 -6.97 -2.44
N TRP A 68 -4.31 -6.53 -1.42
CA TRP A 68 -4.54 -5.12 -1.12
C TRP A 68 -4.64 -4.92 0.38
N ILE A 69 -4.09 -3.82 0.89
CA ILE A 69 -4.23 -3.42 2.28
C ILE A 69 -5.06 -2.13 2.31
N SER A 70 -6.20 -2.16 2.99
CA SER A 70 -6.98 -0.96 3.29
C SER A 70 -6.45 -0.31 4.58
N ASP A 71 -5.64 0.74 4.41
CA ASP A 71 -4.90 1.41 5.48
C ASP A 71 -5.15 2.92 5.58
N LEU A 72 -5.76 3.55 4.57
CA LEU A 72 -5.91 5.01 4.48
C LEU A 72 -6.44 5.70 5.76
N GLN A 73 -7.39 5.08 6.46
CA GLN A 73 -7.93 5.56 7.72
C GLN A 73 -6.95 5.34 8.89
N SER A 74 -6.24 4.23 8.90
CA SER A 74 -5.50 3.70 10.04
C SER A 74 -4.02 4.08 10.04
N VAL A 75 -3.46 4.49 8.90
CA VAL A 75 -2.02 4.71 8.72
C VAL A 75 -1.46 5.78 9.68
N LEU A 76 -2.21 6.86 9.94
CA LEU A 76 -1.78 7.91 10.87
C LEU A 76 -1.66 7.37 12.30
N SER A 77 -2.68 6.66 12.79
CA SER A 77 -2.65 6.06 14.13
C SER A 77 -1.57 4.99 14.23
N ALA A 78 -1.34 4.19 13.18
CA ALA A 78 -0.24 3.22 13.16
C ALA A 78 1.14 3.92 13.26
N MET A 79 1.34 5.02 12.52
CA MET A 79 2.59 5.79 12.59
C MET A 79 2.78 6.51 13.92
N LEU A 80 1.70 6.99 14.56
CA LEU A 80 1.75 7.56 15.90
C LEU A 80 2.09 6.49 16.94
N THR A 81 1.47 5.31 16.84
CA THR A 81 1.70 4.19 17.76
C THR A 81 3.13 3.67 17.68
N GLU A 82 3.56 3.26 16.50
CA GLU A 82 4.89 2.67 16.33
C GLU A 82 5.97 3.74 16.34
N GLY A 83 5.81 4.81 15.55
CA GLY A 83 6.83 5.85 15.40
C GLY A 83 6.98 6.69 16.66
N VAL A 84 5.92 7.36 17.09
CA VAL A 84 6.00 8.37 18.17
C VAL A 84 6.02 7.70 19.54
N VAL A 85 5.01 6.87 19.84
CA VAL A 85 4.83 6.31 21.18
C VAL A 85 5.87 5.22 21.49
N ARG A 86 6.07 4.26 20.60
CA ARG A 86 6.98 3.12 20.86
C ARG A 86 8.45 3.42 20.55
N HIS A 87 8.72 4.26 19.54
CA HIS A 87 10.09 4.52 19.08
C HIS A 87 10.57 5.97 19.27
N GLY A 88 9.78 6.83 19.90
CA GLY A 88 10.22 8.19 20.29
C GLY A 88 10.42 9.15 19.11
N LEU A 89 9.79 8.89 17.96
CA LEU A 89 9.82 9.80 16.82
C LEU A 89 9.14 11.13 17.18
N SER A 90 9.76 12.26 16.85
CA SER A 90 9.14 13.56 17.12
C SER A 90 7.93 13.81 16.21
N LEU A 91 6.87 14.42 16.76
CA LEU A 91 5.67 14.80 16.00
C LEU A 91 5.98 15.72 14.80
N PRO A 92 6.85 16.75 14.90
CA PRO A 92 7.20 17.57 13.75
C PRO A 92 7.89 16.77 12.63
N TYR A 93 8.69 15.76 12.99
CA TYR A 93 9.33 14.91 12.01
C TYR A 93 8.31 14.02 11.30
N LEU A 94 7.38 13.41 12.04
CA LEU A 94 6.27 12.66 11.47
C LEU A 94 5.44 13.53 10.50
N ALA A 95 5.00 14.72 10.94
CA ALA A 95 4.26 15.67 10.09
C ALA A 95 5.06 16.06 8.84
N GLY A 96 6.38 16.20 8.98
CA GLY A 96 7.30 16.41 7.87
C GLY A 96 7.25 15.28 6.84
N MET A 97 7.30 14.02 7.28
CA MET A 97 7.26 12.86 6.40
C MET A 97 5.92 12.68 5.68
N ILE A 98 4.79 12.86 6.39
CA ILE A 98 3.47 12.50 5.85
C ILE A 98 2.71 13.66 5.21
N SER A 99 3.18 14.91 5.38
CA SER A 99 2.47 16.09 4.90
C SER A 99 3.40 17.06 4.18
N THR A 100 4.42 17.58 4.86
CA THR A 100 5.30 18.63 4.30
C THR A 100 6.11 18.16 3.10
N SER A 101 6.77 17.00 3.22
CA SER A 101 7.62 16.45 2.16
C SER A 101 6.82 16.05 0.92
N PRO A 102 5.68 15.34 1.02
CA PRO A 102 4.80 15.11 -0.13
C PRO A 102 4.34 16.40 -0.81
N ALA A 103 3.93 17.42 -0.04
CA ALA A 103 3.51 18.70 -0.61
C ALA A 103 4.62 19.41 -1.40
N ARG A 104 5.88 19.29 -0.95
CA ARG A 104 7.05 19.79 -1.69
C ARG A 104 7.32 19.00 -2.96
N ILE A 105 7.30 17.67 -2.88
CA ILE A 105 7.50 16.78 -4.04
C ILE A 105 6.45 17.06 -5.12
N MET A 106 5.20 17.31 -4.71
CA MET A 106 4.09 17.61 -5.62
C MET A 106 4.05 19.08 -6.08
N GLY A 107 4.95 19.94 -5.62
CA GLY A 107 4.98 21.36 -6.00
C GLY A 107 3.80 22.19 -5.48
N ILE A 108 3.12 21.73 -4.43
CA ILE A 108 1.94 22.40 -3.83
C ILE A 108 2.25 23.03 -2.46
N TYR A 109 3.46 22.84 -1.94
CA TYR A 109 3.96 23.62 -0.82
C TYR A 109 4.21 25.08 -1.29
N PRO A 110 3.77 26.10 -0.55
CA PRO A 110 3.26 26.06 0.82
C PRO A 110 1.74 26.05 0.94
N ARG A 111 0.99 25.97 -0.17
CA ARG A 111 -0.47 25.96 -0.11
C ARG A 111 -0.97 24.81 0.76
N MET A 112 -0.32 23.64 0.67
CA MET A 112 -0.58 22.47 1.51
C MET A 112 0.68 22.01 2.25
N GLY A 113 0.50 21.17 3.25
CA GLY A 113 1.61 20.56 4.00
C GLY A 113 2.24 21.48 5.06
N THR A 114 1.55 22.53 5.49
CA THR A 114 2.02 23.43 6.56
C THR A 114 0.86 24.17 7.21
N ALA A 115 0.99 24.46 8.51
CA ALA A 115 0.04 25.28 9.26
C ALA A 115 0.60 26.70 9.40
N ARG A 116 0.43 27.53 8.37
CA ARG A 116 0.83 28.95 8.39
C ARG A 116 -0.21 29.83 7.71
N PRO A 117 -0.30 31.13 8.05
CA PRO A 117 -1.19 32.06 7.35
C PRO A 117 -0.97 32.03 5.83
N GLY A 118 -2.07 31.98 5.08
CA GLY A 118 -2.07 31.89 3.62
C GLY A 118 -2.10 30.47 3.03
N SER A 119 -1.95 29.42 3.86
CA SER A 119 -2.12 28.02 3.44
C SER A 119 -3.58 27.56 3.54
N ASP A 120 -3.94 26.51 2.80
CA ASP A 120 -5.23 25.85 2.93
C ASP A 120 -5.38 25.31 4.36
N ALA A 121 -6.53 25.55 4.99
CA ALA A 121 -6.85 25.09 6.35
C ALA A 121 -7.23 23.60 6.37
N ASP A 122 -6.34 22.76 5.85
CA ASP A 122 -6.41 21.31 5.88
C ASP A 122 -5.62 20.81 7.10
N LEU A 123 -6.34 20.50 8.19
CA LEU A 123 -5.76 20.23 9.51
C LEU A 123 -6.37 18.97 10.11
N VAL A 124 -5.58 18.26 10.92
CA VAL A 124 -6.08 17.14 11.74
C VAL A 124 -5.75 17.42 13.20
N ILE A 125 -6.75 17.28 14.06
CA ILE A 125 -6.59 17.31 15.52
C ILE A 125 -6.50 15.87 15.97
N VAL A 126 -5.37 15.52 16.59
CA VAL A 126 -5.08 14.19 17.10
C VAL A 126 -4.81 14.28 18.59
N ASP A 127 -5.41 13.37 19.34
CA ASP A 127 -5.05 13.12 20.73
C ASP A 127 -4.01 11.98 20.76
N PRO A 128 -2.71 12.29 20.94
CA PRO A 128 -1.64 11.29 20.90
C PRO A 128 -1.72 10.29 22.06
N ASP A 129 -2.33 10.66 23.18
CA ASP A 129 -2.38 9.86 24.41
C ASP A 129 -3.62 8.95 24.45
N CYS A 130 -4.59 9.18 23.55
CA CYS A 130 -5.77 8.34 23.43
C CYS A 130 -5.43 6.97 22.81
N ALA A 131 -5.39 5.94 23.66
CA ALA A 131 -5.29 4.55 23.25
C ALA A 131 -6.67 3.98 22.85
N PHE A 132 -6.72 3.20 21.78
CA PHE A 132 -7.91 2.49 21.32
C PHE A 132 -7.53 1.20 20.56
N CYS A 133 -8.46 0.24 20.50
CA CYS A 133 -8.31 -0.94 19.64
C CYS A 133 -9.14 -0.74 18.38
N LEU A 134 -8.55 -0.86 17.19
CA LEU A 134 -9.26 -0.69 15.92
C LEU A 134 -10.17 -1.89 15.65
N ARG A 135 -11.48 -1.67 15.61
CA ARG A 135 -12.47 -2.71 15.34
C ARG A 135 -12.96 -2.63 13.90
N VAL A 136 -13.53 -3.73 13.39
CA VAL A 136 -14.19 -3.75 12.07
C VAL A 136 -15.31 -2.69 12.00
N SER A 137 -16.05 -2.49 13.09
CA SER A 137 -17.12 -1.49 13.20
C SER A 137 -16.64 -0.04 13.06
N ASP A 138 -15.35 0.22 13.26
CA ASP A 138 -14.79 1.56 13.20
C ASP A 138 -14.38 1.93 11.75
N LEU A 139 -14.29 0.94 10.86
CA LEU A 139 -13.83 1.13 9.48
C LEU A 139 -14.89 1.86 8.65
N GLN A 140 -14.47 2.95 8.00
CA GLN A 140 -15.29 3.74 7.07
C GLN A 140 -15.13 3.28 5.61
N TYR A 141 -14.50 2.13 5.39
CA TYR A 141 -14.30 1.56 4.05
C TYR A 141 -15.60 0.93 3.53
N ARG A 142 -15.81 1.00 2.21
CA ARG A 142 -16.91 0.26 1.55
C ARG A 142 -16.86 -1.24 1.85
N ASN A 143 -15.66 -1.81 1.83
CA ASN A 143 -15.38 -3.18 2.21
C ASN A 143 -14.61 -3.15 3.52
N ALA A 144 -15.27 -3.45 4.65
CA ALA A 144 -14.72 -3.32 6.00
C ALA A 144 -13.68 -4.42 6.31
N HIS A 145 -12.51 -4.31 5.69
CA HIS A 145 -11.33 -5.14 5.96
C HIS A 145 -10.13 -4.22 6.15
N SER A 146 -9.22 -4.59 7.05
CA SER A 146 -7.97 -3.86 7.27
C SER A 146 -6.98 -4.76 8.02
N ALA A 147 -5.69 -4.67 7.68
CA ALA A 147 -4.64 -5.40 8.39
C ALA A 147 -4.44 -4.91 9.84
N TYR A 148 -5.02 -3.76 10.20
CA TYR A 148 -4.88 -3.13 11.50
C TYR A 148 -6.01 -3.50 12.48
N VAL A 149 -7.02 -4.27 12.05
CA VAL A 149 -8.11 -4.70 12.96
C VAL A 149 -7.54 -5.53 14.11
N GLY A 150 -8.00 -5.24 15.33
CA GLY A 150 -7.57 -5.90 16.56
C GLY A 150 -6.25 -5.35 17.11
N LYS A 151 -5.59 -4.41 16.43
CA LYS A 151 -4.39 -3.75 16.94
C LYS A 151 -4.75 -2.66 17.94
N GLU A 152 -3.95 -2.58 19.00
CA GLU A 152 -3.94 -1.42 19.89
C GLU A 152 -3.18 -0.28 19.21
N CYS A 153 -3.85 0.85 19.09
CA CYS A 153 -3.35 2.08 18.49
C CYS A 153 -3.37 3.20 19.53
N ALA A 154 -2.40 4.10 19.42
CA ALA A 154 -2.38 5.42 20.03
C ALA A 154 -2.63 6.50 18.96
N GLY A 155 -2.97 7.71 19.37
CA GLY A 155 -3.20 8.80 18.42
C GLY A 155 -4.56 8.75 17.75
N LYS A 156 -5.63 9.02 18.51
CA LYS A 156 -6.99 9.06 17.96
C LYS A 156 -7.27 10.40 17.29
N VAL A 157 -7.73 10.37 16.04
CA VAL A 157 -8.18 11.58 15.34
C VAL A 157 -9.47 12.07 16.00
N ALA A 158 -9.41 13.26 16.60
CA ALA A 158 -10.56 13.92 17.21
C ALA A 158 -11.36 14.73 16.18
N ARG A 159 -10.68 15.33 15.20
CA ARG A 159 -11.31 16.13 14.15
C ARG A 159 -10.43 16.25 12.93
N THR A 160 -11.06 16.33 11.76
CA THR A 160 -10.39 16.66 10.49
C THR A 160 -11.05 17.91 9.92
N PHE A 161 -10.25 18.82 9.42
CA PHE A 161 -10.69 20.01 8.70
C PHE A 161 -10.20 19.92 7.27
N ARG A 162 -11.09 20.22 6.33
CA ARG A 162 -10.78 20.38 4.93
C ARG A 162 -11.12 21.81 4.52
N ARG A 163 -10.12 22.61 4.19
CA ARG A 163 -10.25 24.03 3.83
C ARG A 163 -11.10 24.81 4.85
N GLY A 164 -10.90 24.51 6.12
CA GLY A 164 -11.62 25.13 7.24
C GLY A 164 -13.00 24.55 7.56
N GLN A 165 -13.46 23.53 6.82
CA GLN A 165 -14.74 22.86 7.08
C GLN A 165 -14.51 21.53 7.80
N THR A 166 -15.32 21.25 8.82
CA THR A 166 -15.34 19.96 9.54
C THR A 166 -16.33 19.01 8.90
#